data_AF-A0A1H8K2I2-F1
#
_entry.id   AF-A0A1H8K2I2-F1
#
_cell.length_a   1.000
_cell.length_b   1.000
_cell.length_c   1.000
_cell.angle_alpha   90.00
_cell.angle_beta   90.00
_cell.angle_gamma   90.00
#
_symmetry.space_group_name_H-M   'P 1'
#
loop_
_entity.id
_entity.type
_entity.pdbx_description
1 polymer ?
#
loop_
_entity_poly.entity_id
_entity_poly.type
_entity_poly.pdbx_seq_one_letter_code
_entity_poly.pdbx_strand_id
1 'polypeptide(L)'
;MARFAISLLPPLAALLCYANAGAAHGAPAVAWLWDEARLPAWSAPEAAVLQRHILLSGDSALTRPRQRWPAMPATTRVTPVLHVEVSTINPPIDLESRRPMIVRAMLEAAGASTSGWVQLDMEAKPSQRAFHLLHKRYGKKDWASKTPYFY
;
A
#
# COMPACT_ATOMS: atom_id res chain seq x y z
N MET A 1 19.49 -8.11 -1.62
CA MET A 1 19.00 -6.91 -0.91
C MET A 1 17.60 -6.61 -1.42
N ALA A 2 16.61 -6.52 -0.52
CA ALA A 2 15.25 -6.14 -0.89
C ALA A 2 15.12 -4.60 -1.02
N ARG A 3 14.37 -4.15 -2.00
CA ARG A 3 14.03 -2.76 -2.27
C ARG A 3 12.65 -2.45 -1.68
N PHE A 4 12.43 -1.22 -1.23
CA PHE A 4 11.17 -0.83 -0.62
C PHE A 4 10.41 0.14 -1.52
N ALA A 5 9.10 -0.10 -1.68
CA ALA A 5 8.18 0.81 -2.36
C ALA A 5 7.09 1.23 -1.38
N ILE A 6 6.82 2.52 -1.28
CA ILE A 6 5.69 3.08 -0.51
C ILE A 6 4.62 3.45 -1.54
N SER A 7 3.48 2.78 -1.47
CA SER A 7 2.30 3.16 -2.25
C SER A 7 1.39 3.99 -1.37
N LEU A 8 1.27 5.28 -1.67
CA LEU A 8 0.14 6.10 -1.23
C LEU A 8 -0.92 5.93 -2.30
N LEU A 9 -1.99 5.19 -2.05
CA LEU A 9 -3.11 5.07 -2.98
C LEU A 9 -4.09 6.24 -2.75
N PRO A 10 -4.13 7.28 -3.61
CA PRO A 10 -5.40 7.86 -4.01
C PRO A 10 -5.93 7.08 -5.23
N PRO A 11 -7.25 6.92 -5.38
CA PRO A 11 -7.80 6.30 -6.58
C PRO A 11 -7.58 7.28 -7.75
N LEU A 12 -6.93 6.79 -8.81
CA LEU A 12 -6.57 7.48 -10.06
C LEU A 12 -5.28 8.32 -10.10
N ALA A 13 -4.27 7.71 -10.73
CA ALA A 13 -3.27 8.27 -11.64
C ALA A 13 -2.26 9.30 -11.10
N ALA A 14 -0.99 8.86 -10.98
CA ALA A 14 0.15 9.70 -11.33
C ALA A 14 1.34 8.83 -11.80
N LEU A 15 1.58 8.96 -13.09
CA LEU A 15 2.79 8.64 -13.83
C LEU A 15 4.03 9.23 -13.14
N LEU A 16 5.04 8.40 -12.81
CA LEU A 16 6.41 8.86 -12.65
C LEU A 16 7.25 8.21 -13.75
N CYS A 17 7.48 8.97 -14.82
CA CYS A 17 8.45 8.64 -15.86
C CYS A 17 9.86 8.84 -15.29
N TYR A 18 10.58 7.74 -15.03
CA TYR A 18 12.03 7.75 -15.16
C TYR A 18 12.37 7.23 -16.56
N ALA A 19 12.95 8.11 -17.37
CA ALA A 19 13.40 7.79 -18.71
C ALA A 19 14.51 6.74 -18.65
N ASN A 20 14.21 5.52 -19.11
CA ASN A 20 15.17 4.65 -19.74
C ASN A 20 14.53 4.20 -21.06
N ALA A 21 15.12 4.64 -22.17
CA ALA A 21 14.77 4.17 -23.50
C ALA A 21 15.19 2.70 -23.63
N GLY A 22 14.29 1.81 -23.24
CA GLY A 22 14.38 0.37 -23.43
C GLY A 22 12.98 -0.15 -23.70
N ALA A 23 12.81 -0.88 -24.80
CA ALA A 23 11.58 -1.45 -25.35
C ALA A 23 10.39 -1.52 -24.37
N ALA A 24 9.27 -0.91 -24.76
CA ALA A 24 8.00 -0.97 -24.04
C ALA A 24 7.46 -2.41 -23.97
N HIS A 25 8.01 -3.23 -23.07
CA HIS A 25 7.30 -4.34 -22.46
C HIS A 25 6.21 -3.71 -21.62
N GLY A 26 4.94 -3.96 -21.95
CA GLY A 26 3.82 -3.56 -21.09
C GLY A 26 4.10 -3.99 -19.66
N ALA A 27 3.86 -3.09 -18.69
CA ALA A 27 4.11 -3.38 -17.30
C ALA A 27 3.40 -4.69 -16.92
N PRO A 28 4.09 -5.67 -16.32
CA PRO A 28 3.47 -6.94 -15.97
C PRO A 28 2.28 -6.68 -15.04
N ALA A 29 1.14 -7.31 -15.34
CA ALA A 29 -0.02 -7.26 -14.47
C ALA A 29 0.28 -8.08 -13.20
N VAL A 30 0.23 -7.44 -12.04
CA VAL A 30 0.50 -8.05 -10.73
C VAL A 30 -0.79 -8.09 -9.93
N ALA A 31 -1.22 -9.28 -9.54
CA ALA A 31 -2.35 -9.48 -8.64
C ALA A 31 -1.98 -9.11 -7.21
N TRP A 32 -2.91 -8.44 -6.54
CA TRP A 32 -2.85 -8.13 -5.13
C TRP A 32 -3.66 -9.16 -4.34
N LEU A 33 -2.97 -10.02 -3.60
CA LEU A 33 -3.57 -11.17 -2.92
C LEU A 33 -3.79 -10.88 -1.44
N TRP A 34 -5.03 -10.56 -1.09
CA TRP A 34 -5.47 -10.38 0.30
C TRP A 34 -5.81 -11.73 0.93
N ASP A 35 -5.60 -11.87 2.24
CA ASP A 35 -6.06 -12.98 3.10
C ASP A 35 -6.14 -14.39 2.46
N GLU A 36 -7.28 -14.81 1.91
CA GLU A 36 -7.49 -16.16 1.33
C GLU A 36 -7.51 -16.16 -0.21
N ALA A 37 -7.17 -15.03 -0.84
CA ALA A 37 -7.16 -14.90 -2.30
C ALA A 37 -6.17 -15.86 -2.94
N ARG A 38 -6.63 -16.51 -4.02
CA ARG A 38 -5.81 -17.42 -4.84
C ARG A 38 -5.12 -16.66 -5.96
N LEU A 39 -3.97 -17.16 -6.39
CA LEU A 39 -3.22 -16.59 -7.51
C LEU A 39 -3.99 -16.81 -8.83
N PRO A 40 -4.40 -15.75 -9.55
CA PRO A 40 -4.97 -15.91 -10.87
C PRO A 40 -3.89 -16.24 -11.90
N ALA A 41 -4.23 -17.03 -12.91
CA ALA A 41 -3.26 -17.52 -13.90
C ALA A 41 -2.53 -16.40 -14.65
N TRP A 42 -3.20 -15.27 -14.93
CA TRP A 42 -2.60 -14.12 -15.61
C TRP A 42 -1.50 -13.44 -14.77
N SER A 43 -1.48 -13.65 -13.45
CA SER A 43 -0.48 -13.11 -12.53
C SER A 43 0.56 -14.16 -12.12
N ALA A 44 0.59 -15.33 -12.76
CA ALA A 44 1.53 -16.39 -12.41
C ALA A 44 3.02 -15.97 -12.34
N PRO A 45 3.51 -15.05 -13.20
CA PRO A 45 4.91 -14.63 -13.12
C PRO A 45 5.26 -13.83 -11.85
N GLU A 46 4.32 -13.04 -11.33
CA GLU A 46 4.57 -12.15 -10.21
C GLU A 46 3.27 -11.79 -9.46
N ALA A 47 3.33 -11.83 -8.14
CA ALA A 47 2.20 -11.48 -7.28
C ALA A 47 2.67 -10.61 -6.11
N ALA A 48 1.80 -9.69 -5.68
CA ALA A 48 1.99 -8.95 -4.45
C ALA A 48 1.02 -9.49 -3.40
N VAL A 49 1.56 -9.96 -2.28
CA VAL A 49 0.83 -10.80 -1.32
C VAL A 49 0.81 -10.13 0.04
N LEU A 50 -0.38 -9.87 0.58
CA LEU A 50 -0.54 -9.34 1.94
C LEU A 50 0.12 -10.32 2.93
N GLN A 51 1.18 -9.87 3.58
CA GLN A 51 1.92 -10.63 4.60
C GLN A 51 1.45 -10.28 6.01
N ARG A 52 1.13 -9.00 6.25
CA ARG A 52 0.64 -8.53 7.54
C ARG A 52 -0.19 -7.27 7.38
N HIS A 53 -1.22 -7.18 8.21
CA HIS A 53 -2.01 -5.98 8.42
C HIS A 53 -1.68 -5.41 9.81
N ILE A 54 -1.40 -4.11 9.92
CA ILE A 54 -1.22 -3.38 11.17
C ILE A 54 -2.27 -2.27 11.26
N LEU A 55 -3.10 -2.31 12.29
CA LEU A 55 -4.04 -1.24 12.63
C LEU A 55 -3.47 -0.41 13.78
N LEU A 56 -3.27 0.88 13.56
CA LEU A 56 -2.83 1.84 14.57
C LEU A 56 -4.06 2.50 15.23
N SER A 57 -4.22 2.35 16.54
CA SER A 57 -5.44 2.76 17.26
C SER A 57 -5.13 3.23 18.68
N GLY A 58 -5.31 4.52 18.97
CA GLY A 58 -5.01 5.13 20.27
C GLY A 58 -3.54 4.94 20.68
N ASP A 59 -3.34 4.28 21.82
CA ASP A 59 -2.03 3.86 22.35
C ASP A 59 -1.64 2.43 21.96
N SER A 60 -2.44 1.79 21.11
CA SER A 60 -2.27 0.39 20.72
C SER A 60 -1.98 0.25 19.21
N ALA A 61 -1.38 -0.88 18.87
CA ALA A 61 -1.28 -1.35 17.49
C ALA A 61 -1.67 -2.82 17.44
N LEU A 62 -2.65 -3.14 16.60
CA LEU A 62 -3.11 -4.50 16.40
C LEU A 62 -2.46 -5.06 15.14
N THR A 63 -1.81 -6.21 15.26
CA THR A 63 -1.12 -6.85 14.14
C THR A 63 -1.83 -8.15 13.80
N ARG A 64 -2.15 -8.33 12.52
CA ARG A 64 -2.72 -9.56 11.99
C ARG A 64 -1.81 -10.09 10.88
N PRO A 65 -0.97 -11.11 11.15
CA PRO A 65 -0.24 -11.78 10.08
C PRO A 65 -1.21 -12.52 9.17
N ARG A 66 -0.82 -12.70 7.90
CA ARG A 66 -1.53 -13.60 7.00
C ARG A 66 -1.50 -15.02 7.58
N GLN A 67 -2.67 -15.67 7.64
CA GLN A 67 -2.77 -17.02 8.21
C GLN A 67 -2.19 -18.10 7.30
N ARG A 68 -2.36 -17.96 5.98
CA ARG A 68 -1.93 -18.96 5.00
C ARG A 68 -1.42 -18.32 3.71
N TRP A 69 -0.26 -18.75 3.25
CA TRP A 69 0.26 -18.35 1.93
C TRP A 69 -0.55 -19.03 0.82
N PRO A 70 -0.89 -18.30 -0.26
CA PRO A 70 -1.56 -18.92 -1.40
C PRO A 70 -0.64 -19.98 -2.02
N ALA A 71 -1.25 -21.06 -2.53
CA ALA A 71 -0.52 -22.02 -3.35
C ALA A 71 -0.08 -21.33 -4.65
N MET A 72 1.21 -21.36 -4.93
CA MET A 72 1.82 -20.67 -6.08
C MET A 72 2.92 -21.55 -6.68
N PRO A 73 3.16 -21.48 -8.00
CA PRO A 73 4.36 -22.04 -8.61
C PRO A 73 5.63 -21.51 -7.93
N ALA A 74 6.65 -22.36 -7.80
CA ALA A 74 7.95 -21.95 -7.23
C ALA A 74 8.64 -20.84 -8.06
N THR A 75 8.23 -20.66 -9.31
CA THR A 75 8.74 -19.63 -10.22
C THR A 75 8.06 -18.27 -10.04
N THR A 76 6.97 -18.18 -9.27
CA THR A 76 6.27 -16.91 -9.01
C THR A 76 7.13 -16.00 -8.15
N ARG A 77 7.42 -14.80 -8.66
CA ARG A 77 8.05 -13.74 -7.85
C ARG A 77 7.03 -13.14 -6.89
N VAL A 78 7.41 -13.02 -5.64
CA VAL A 78 6.53 -12.56 -4.57
C VAL A 78 7.06 -11.25 -4.01
N THR A 79 6.21 -10.22 -4.08
CA THR A 79 6.37 -8.95 -3.39
C THR A 79 5.48 -8.96 -2.14
N PRO A 80 6.00 -9.21 -0.94
CA PRO A 80 5.21 -9.14 0.28
C PRO A 80 4.73 -7.71 0.52
N VAL A 81 3.47 -7.60 0.91
CA VAL A 81 2.78 -6.33 1.20
C VAL A 81 2.52 -6.24 2.70
N LEU A 82 2.96 -5.15 3.30
CA LEU A 82 2.57 -4.74 4.64
C LEU A 82 1.50 -3.65 4.50
N HIS A 83 0.28 -3.94 4.94
CA HIS A 83 -0.79 -2.94 4.98
C HIS A 83 -0.83 -2.29 6.35
N VAL A 84 -0.79 -0.95 6.41
CA VAL A 84 -0.91 -0.16 7.63
C VAL A 84 -2.14 0.73 7.55
N GLU A 85 -3.09 0.46 8.43
CA GLU A 85 -4.33 1.20 8.59
C GLU A 85 -4.24 2.12 9.82
N VAL A 86 -4.84 3.30 9.73
CA VAL A 86 -4.98 4.24 10.85
C VAL A 86 -6.45 4.28 11.25
N SER A 87 -6.75 3.90 12.50
CA SER A 87 -8.11 3.91 13.02
C SER A 87 -8.72 5.31 12.93
N THR A 88 -9.89 5.40 12.31
CA THR A 88 -10.67 6.64 12.22
C THR A 88 -11.53 6.90 13.45
N ILE A 89 -11.81 5.85 14.24
CA ILE A 89 -12.63 5.90 15.46
C ILE A 89 -11.77 6.27 16.67
N ASN A 90 -10.55 5.73 16.75
CA ASN A 90 -9.61 5.99 17.82
C ASN A 90 -8.22 6.32 17.23
N PRO A 91 -8.00 7.56 16.77
CA PRO A 91 -6.75 7.94 16.13
C PRO A 91 -5.53 7.67 17.02
N PRO A 92 -4.38 7.26 16.45
CA PRO A 92 -3.18 7.01 17.23
C PRO A 92 -2.69 8.30 17.89
N ILE A 93 -2.32 8.20 19.17
CA ILE A 93 -1.85 9.34 19.98
C ILE A 93 -0.46 9.79 19.52
N ASP A 94 0.39 8.83 19.17
CA ASP A 94 1.74 9.05 18.68
C ASP A 94 2.07 8.03 17.58
N LEU A 95 2.12 8.51 16.33
CA LEU A 95 2.48 7.70 15.17
C LEU A 95 3.98 7.38 15.12
N GLU A 96 4.83 8.30 15.58
CA GLU A 96 6.28 8.18 15.50
C GLU A 96 6.81 7.11 16.44
N SER A 97 6.19 6.95 17.61
CA SER A 97 6.48 5.81 18.50
C SER A 97 6.27 4.44 17.82
N ARG A 98 5.47 4.36 16.74
CA ARG A 98 5.16 3.12 16.01
C ARG A 98 6.12 2.85 14.86
N ARG A 99 6.94 3.82 14.46
CA ARG A 99 7.91 3.67 13.37
C ARG A 99 8.82 2.45 13.53
N PRO A 100 9.44 2.17 14.70
CA PRO A 100 10.33 1.01 14.85
C PRO A 100 9.61 -0.32 14.62
N MET A 101 8.34 -0.43 15.05
CA MET A 101 7.51 -1.61 14.83
C MET A 101 7.23 -1.84 13.34
N ILE A 102 6.86 -0.79 12.61
CA ILE A 102 6.58 -0.86 11.16
C ILE A 102 7.86 -1.25 10.41
N VAL A 103 9.00 -0.62 10.73
CA VAL A 103 10.30 -0.96 10.12
C VAL A 103 10.66 -2.42 10.37
N ARG A 104 10.50 -2.91 11.60
CA ARG A 104 10.73 -4.33 11.92
C ARG A 104 9.82 -5.24 11.08
N ALA A 105 8.53 -4.91 10.95
CA ALA A 105 7.61 -5.67 10.12
C ALA A 105 8.02 -5.68 8.63
N MET A 106 8.53 -4.56 8.11
CA MET A 106 9.05 -4.49 6.75
C MET A 106 10.30 -5.35 6.55
N LEU A 107 11.21 -5.41 7.54
CA LEU A 107 12.39 -6.27 7.50
C LEU A 107 12.01 -7.76 7.56
N GLU A 108 11.04 -8.12 8.38
CA GLU A 108 10.49 -9.49 8.43
C GLU A 108 9.84 -9.86 7.09
N ALA A 109 9.07 -8.94 6.49
CA ALA A 109 8.50 -9.13 5.16
C ALA A 109 9.59 -9.29 4.09
N ALA A 110 10.71 -8.56 4.19
CA ALA A 110 11.84 -8.70 3.26
C ALA A 110 12.42 -10.11 3.22
N GLY A 111 12.39 -10.84 4.33
CA GLY A 111 12.82 -12.25 4.38
C GLY A 111 11.94 -13.19 3.54
N ALA A 112 10.69 -12.82 3.25
CA ALA A 112 9.76 -13.59 2.42
C ALA A 112 9.73 -13.13 0.95
N SER A 113 10.52 -12.11 0.58
CA SER A 113 10.51 -11.56 -0.78
C SER A 113 11.32 -12.43 -1.73
N THR A 114 10.72 -12.78 -2.88
CA THR A 114 11.43 -13.39 -4.01
C THR A 114 11.49 -12.48 -5.23
N SER A 115 10.72 -11.38 -5.25
CA SER A 115 10.82 -10.33 -6.27
C SER A 115 11.99 -9.37 -6.02
N GLY A 116 12.56 -9.39 -4.81
CA GLY A 116 13.51 -8.38 -4.36
C GLY A 116 12.83 -7.05 -3.97
N TRP A 117 11.51 -7.01 -3.87
CA TRP A 117 10.74 -5.86 -3.37
C TRP A 117 9.94 -6.19 -2.12
N VAL A 118 9.70 -5.20 -1.28
CA VAL A 118 8.69 -5.19 -0.23
C VAL A 118 7.84 -3.93 -0.42
N GLN A 119 6.53 -4.09 -0.35
CA GLN A 119 5.60 -2.98 -0.47
C GLN A 119 5.05 -2.60 0.90
N LEU A 120 5.16 -1.32 1.26
CA LEU A 120 4.39 -0.71 2.33
C LEU A 120 3.18 -0.02 1.70
N ASP A 121 2.00 -0.47 2.09
CA ASP A 121 0.74 0.13 1.69
C ASP A 121 0.11 0.84 2.90
N MET A 122 -0.29 2.10 2.71
CA MET A 122 -0.90 2.91 3.76
C MET A 122 -2.23 3.46 3.27
N GLU A 123 -3.28 3.36 4.10
CA GLU A 123 -4.56 3.97 3.75
C GLU A 123 -4.44 5.51 3.73
N ALA A 124 -4.92 6.12 2.65
CA ALA A 124 -4.99 7.58 2.54
C ALA A 124 -5.99 8.14 3.56
N LYS A 125 -5.59 9.17 4.32
CA LYS A 125 -6.44 9.80 5.32
C LYS A 125 -7.79 10.23 4.70
N PRO A 126 -8.94 10.00 5.36
CA PRO A 126 -10.24 10.44 4.86
C PRO A 126 -10.32 11.94 4.52
N SER A 127 -9.57 12.80 5.22
CA SER A 127 -9.46 14.24 4.93
C SER A 127 -8.83 14.54 3.56
N GLN A 128 -8.00 13.64 3.02
CA GLN A 128 -7.48 13.72 1.64
C GLN A 128 -8.47 13.16 0.61
N ARG A 129 -9.41 12.32 1.04
CA ARG A 129 -10.45 11.73 0.20
C ARG A 129 -11.58 12.73 -0.10
N ALA A 130 -11.96 13.57 0.86
CA ALA A 130 -12.87 14.69 0.65
C ALA A 130 -12.27 15.74 -0.32
N PHE A 131 -10.97 16.01 -0.20
CA PHE A 131 -10.22 16.87 -1.13
C PHE A 131 -10.28 16.35 -2.57
N HIS A 132 -10.07 15.04 -2.76
CA HIS A 132 -10.12 14.40 -4.07
C HIS A 132 -11.53 14.42 -4.69
N LEU A 133 -12.58 14.21 -3.88
CA LEU A 133 -13.97 14.27 -4.34
C LEU A 133 -14.43 15.70 -4.69
N LEU A 134 -14.01 16.71 -3.93
CA LEU A 134 -14.34 18.11 -4.20
C LEU A 134 -13.61 18.64 -5.43
N HIS A 135 -12.33 18.32 -5.58
CA HIS A 135 -11.54 18.67 -6.78
C HIS A 135 -12.16 18.06 -8.05
N LYS A 136 -12.66 16.83 -7.96
CA LYS A 136 -13.34 16.14 -9.08
C LYS A 136 -14.69 16.77 -9.45
N ARG A 137 -15.38 17.40 -8.50
CA ARG A 137 -16.73 17.98 -8.70
C ARG A 137 -16.71 19.43 -9.19
N TYR A 138 -15.74 20.24 -8.78
CA TYR A 138 -15.75 21.70 -9.03
C TYR A 138 -14.58 22.23 -9.87
N GLY A 139 -13.60 21.40 -10.22
CA GLY A 139 -12.43 21.83 -11.00
C GLY A 139 -11.49 22.78 -10.24
N LYS A 140 -10.25 22.93 -10.73
CA LYS A 140 -9.14 23.57 -10.00
C LYS A 140 -9.39 25.00 -9.51
N LYS A 141 -10.31 25.77 -10.11
CA LYS A 141 -10.40 27.23 -9.89
C LYS A 141 -11.39 27.68 -8.81
N ASP A 142 -12.28 26.81 -8.33
CA ASP A 142 -13.48 27.29 -7.60
C ASP A 142 -13.67 26.71 -6.18
N TRP A 143 -12.76 25.84 -5.72
CA TRP A 143 -12.97 25.08 -4.49
C TRP A 143 -12.34 25.75 -3.24
N ALA A 144 -11.23 26.47 -3.41
CA ALA A 144 -10.50 27.08 -2.29
C ALA A 144 -11.31 28.20 -1.59
N SER A 145 -12.25 28.84 -2.29
CA SER A 145 -13.11 29.91 -1.74
C SER A 145 -14.38 29.38 -1.05
N LYS A 146 -14.66 28.07 -1.08
CA LYS A 146 -15.93 27.47 -0.65
C LYS A 146 -15.84 26.52 0.56
N THR A 147 -14.69 26.44 1.23
CA THR A 147 -14.52 25.61 2.43
C THR A 147 -14.12 26.48 3.63
N PRO A 148 -14.96 26.59 4.69
CA PRO A 148 -14.68 27.47 5.82
C PRO A 148 -13.76 26.86 6.90
N TYR A 149 -13.11 25.73 6.63
CA TYR A 149 -12.32 25.00 7.62
C TYR A 149 -10.86 24.87 7.20
N PHE A 150 -10.16 26.00 7.14
CA PHE A 150 -8.70 26.05 7.14
C PHE A 150 -8.26 27.34 7.85
N TYR A 151 -8.00 27.23 9.16
CA TYR A 151 -6.97 27.97 9.88
C TYR A 151 -5.97 26.94 10.42
#